data_AF-A0A947CCX3-F1
#
_entry.id   AF-A0A947CCX3-F1
#
_cell.length_a   1.000
_cell.length_b   1.000
_cell.length_c   1.000
_cell.angle_alpha   90.00
_cell.angle_beta   90.00
_cell.angle_gamma   90.00
#
_symmetry.space_group_name_H-M   'P 1'
#
loop_
_entity.id
_entity.type
_entity.pdbx_description
1 polymer ?
#
loop_
_entity_poly.entity_id
_entity_poly.type
_entity_poly.pdbx_seq_one_letter_code
_entity_poly.pdbx_strand_id
1 'polypeptide(L)'
;EALVKAILSAPVELWWNGGIGTYVRASSETDAMVSDPGNDLVRITAANLRARVVGEGGNLGLTQQGRIEYALRGGRLNTDALDNSAGVDTSDHEVNLKILLGHSVAEHRMSEADRDELLASVEGDVGAAVLRNSYTQSLAVSLDQHRVRSNPASFGDAMLSLEKAGLLDRTLENLPTGEDMADRLEAGTPALTRPELAVLLAYAKMHLRRRLKDSEVLRDPGMLELARSYFPLSVLERAGEASLSEHRLRSNIAATELTNRLVDSMGGAGLIQLIGETHRSATEVSKAWFVAYRIAGAEQLLRGLQELDGQVTSGVQAQWLLAASESLARSARWILANADLARPIGELITWYGDPVDEIRASLGELLPEPKRSQVGDRLSIRMADGMERDLAWRLVCLEFLDGLLPVASLSRDAGISARAVGNLYFGIASDVDFPWLHDRLVEMAGENLWEQRAARRLVIQLEAARRRIVSGLIEEGESAEDTAAIMIAFRQRCAEGLTRIHDLIDELKSSEDPGLAALMVAAQAISEQCEVWRPES
;
A
#
# COMPACT_ATOMS: atom_id res chain seq x y z
N GLU A 1 -0.66 -35.18 31.76
CA GLU A 1 -1.02 -33.79 32.10
C GLU A 1 0.16 -32.94 32.55
N ALA A 2 0.81 -33.24 33.68
CA ALA A 2 1.91 -32.43 34.23
C ALA A 2 3.07 -32.17 33.25
N LEU A 3 3.44 -33.19 32.45
CA LEU A 3 4.46 -33.04 31.41
C LEU A 3 4.08 -32.00 30.34
N VAL A 4 2.82 -32.02 29.88
CA VAL A 4 2.34 -31.08 28.85
C VAL A 4 2.37 -29.65 29.40
N LYS A 5 1.88 -29.45 30.63
CA LYS A 5 1.95 -28.14 31.30
C LYS A 5 3.39 -27.64 31.47
N ALA A 6 4.32 -28.53 31.79
CA ALA A 6 5.75 -28.21 31.89
C ALA A 6 6.36 -27.80 30.54
N ILE A 7 5.99 -28.48 29.45
CA ILE A 7 6.41 -28.14 28.08
C ILE A 7 5.86 -26.77 27.68
N LEU A 8 4.56 -26.55 27.85
CA LEU A 8 3.90 -25.28 27.51
C LEU A 8 4.48 -24.10 28.30
N SER A 9 4.88 -24.34 29.55
CA SER A 9 5.46 -23.32 30.42
C SER A 9 6.98 -23.26 30.32
N ALA A 10 7.63 -23.95 29.38
CA ALA A 10 9.10 -23.95 29.26
C ALA A 10 9.63 -22.61 28.73
N PRO A 11 10.78 -22.11 29.23
CA PRO A 11 11.37 -20.87 28.75
C PRO A 11 12.17 -21.14 27.46
N VAL A 12 11.47 -21.24 26.34
CA VAL A 12 12.04 -21.53 25.01
C VAL A 12 11.99 -20.30 24.10
N GLU A 13 12.76 -20.30 23.03
CA GLU A 13 12.70 -19.20 22.06
C GLU A 13 11.47 -19.30 21.17
N LEU A 14 11.20 -20.48 20.61
CA LEU A 14 10.04 -20.74 19.77
C LEU A 14 9.23 -21.90 20.33
N TRP A 15 7.92 -21.70 20.48
CA TRP A 15 6.96 -22.77 20.59
C TRP A 15 6.14 -22.87 19.31
N TRP A 16 6.35 -23.95 18.55
CA TRP A 16 5.53 -24.28 17.39
C TRP A 16 4.39 -25.21 17.81
N ASN A 17 3.16 -24.71 17.80
CA ASN A 17 2.00 -25.50 18.13
C ASN A 17 1.47 -26.23 16.89
N GLY A 18 1.87 -27.48 16.70
CA GLY A 18 1.30 -28.37 15.67
C GLY A 18 0.24 -29.35 16.19
N GLY A 19 -0.28 -29.13 17.41
CA GLY A 19 -1.26 -29.99 18.04
C GLY A 19 -2.70 -29.62 17.70
N ILE A 20 -3.64 -30.49 18.08
CA ILE A 20 -5.09 -30.21 18.04
C ILE A 20 -5.53 -29.78 19.45
N GLY A 21 -6.36 -28.74 19.52
CA GLY A 21 -6.97 -28.23 20.75
C GLY A 21 -6.38 -26.92 21.25
N THR A 22 -7.06 -26.33 22.24
CA THR A 22 -6.73 -25.02 22.81
C THR A 22 -5.95 -25.19 24.11
N TYR A 23 -4.65 -24.92 24.04
CA TYR A 23 -3.69 -25.15 25.13
C TYR A 23 -3.45 -23.94 26.01
N VAL A 24 -3.75 -22.73 25.50
CA VAL A 24 -3.57 -21.49 26.26
C VAL A 24 -4.83 -20.65 26.17
N ARG A 25 -5.27 -20.14 27.32
CA ARG A 25 -6.35 -19.16 27.43
C ARG A 25 -5.88 -17.91 28.16
N ALA A 26 -6.68 -16.85 28.12
CA ALA A 26 -6.46 -15.72 29.01
C ALA A 26 -6.65 -16.11 30.49
N SER A 27 -6.02 -15.34 31.36
CA SER A 27 -6.16 -15.40 32.81
C SER A 27 -7.57 -15.01 33.26
N SER A 28 -8.27 -14.19 32.46
CA SER A 28 -9.68 -13.80 32.66
C SER A 28 -10.68 -14.88 32.24
N GLU A 29 -10.27 -15.83 31.40
CA GLU A 29 -11.13 -16.92 30.94
C GLU A 29 -11.13 -18.07 31.97
N THR A 30 -12.21 -18.84 32.01
CA THR A 30 -12.23 -20.14 32.70
C THR A 30 -12.15 -21.27 31.67
N ASP A 31 -11.79 -22.47 32.09
CA ASP A 31 -11.74 -23.61 31.14
C ASP A 31 -13.11 -23.91 30.53
N ALA A 32 -14.19 -23.72 31.28
CA ALA A 32 -15.57 -23.87 30.78
C ALA A 32 -15.99 -22.82 29.73
N MET A 33 -15.28 -21.69 29.64
CA MET A 33 -15.51 -20.68 28.59
C MET A 33 -14.80 -21.03 27.29
N VAL A 34 -13.84 -21.96 27.33
CA VAL A 34 -13.12 -22.43 26.15
C VAL A 34 -13.87 -23.65 25.61
N SER A 35 -14.27 -23.59 24.35
CA SER A 35 -15.04 -24.66 23.67
C SER A 35 -14.22 -25.91 23.33
N ASP A 36 -13.35 -26.36 24.24
CA ASP A 36 -12.48 -27.53 24.09
C ASP A 36 -12.24 -28.25 25.44
N PRO A 37 -13.21 -29.03 25.95
CA PRO A 37 -13.07 -29.71 27.24
C PRO A 37 -11.99 -30.81 27.24
N GLY A 38 -11.57 -31.29 26.06
CA GLY A 38 -10.55 -32.33 25.94
C GLY A 38 -9.18 -31.88 26.44
N ASN A 39 -8.91 -30.58 26.38
CA ASN A 39 -7.62 -29.99 26.76
C ASN A 39 -7.63 -29.31 28.13
N ASP A 40 -8.75 -29.28 28.86
CA ASP A 40 -8.87 -28.57 30.14
C ASP A 40 -7.77 -28.98 31.16
N LEU A 41 -7.49 -30.29 31.26
CA LEU A 41 -6.51 -30.80 32.22
C LEU A 41 -5.05 -30.40 31.88
N VAL A 42 -4.79 -30.01 30.64
CA VAL A 42 -3.46 -29.59 30.16
C VAL A 42 -3.35 -28.09 29.88
N ARG A 43 -4.47 -27.36 29.85
CA ARG A 43 -4.50 -25.93 29.53
C ARG A 43 -3.74 -25.10 30.57
N ILE A 44 -3.04 -24.07 30.10
CA ILE A 44 -2.40 -23.05 30.93
C ILE A 44 -2.97 -21.66 30.61
N THR A 45 -2.69 -20.69 31.48
CA THR A 45 -2.97 -19.28 31.18
C THR A 45 -1.84 -18.65 30.37
N ALA A 46 -2.14 -17.61 29.60
CA ALA A 46 -1.17 -16.80 28.86
C ALA A 46 -0.05 -16.24 29.76
N ALA A 47 -0.36 -15.95 31.03
CA ALA A 47 0.63 -15.51 32.02
C ALA A 47 1.71 -16.57 32.35
N ASN A 48 1.42 -17.86 32.13
CA ASN A 48 2.35 -18.97 32.38
C ASN A 48 3.13 -19.39 31.12
N LEU A 49 2.79 -18.85 29.96
CA LEU A 49 3.50 -19.11 28.72
C LEU A 49 4.81 -18.32 28.70
N ARG A 50 5.95 -19.02 28.62
CA ARG A 50 7.30 -18.44 28.70
C ARG A 50 8.11 -18.54 27.41
N ALA A 51 7.48 -18.96 26.32
CA ALA A 51 8.10 -18.87 25.01
C ALA A 51 8.42 -17.39 24.67
N ARG A 52 9.37 -17.12 23.77
CA ARG A 52 9.56 -15.75 23.23
C ARG A 52 8.66 -15.52 22.02
N VAL A 53 8.55 -16.54 21.17
CA VAL A 53 7.77 -16.57 19.95
C VAL A 53 6.85 -17.79 19.96
N VAL A 54 5.62 -17.62 19.49
CA VAL A 54 4.68 -18.72 19.25
C VAL A 54 4.27 -18.69 17.79
N GLY A 55 4.34 -19.85 17.14
CA GLY A 55 3.75 -20.09 15.83
C GLY A 55 2.63 -21.10 15.95
N GLU A 56 1.43 -20.76 15.51
CA GLU A 56 0.26 -21.65 15.56
C GLU A 56 0.10 -22.43 14.24
N GLY A 57 0.79 -23.57 14.12
CA GLY A 57 0.63 -24.48 12.99
C GLY A 57 -0.68 -25.27 12.99
N GLY A 58 -1.29 -25.49 14.17
CA GLY A 58 -2.63 -26.04 14.34
C GLY A 58 -3.69 -24.93 14.50
N ASN A 59 -4.97 -25.30 14.40
CA ASN A 59 -6.07 -24.37 14.61
C ASN A 59 -6.39 -24.21 16.10
N LEU A 60 -6.66 -22.96 16.50
CA LEU A 60 -7.14 -22.54 17.82
C LEU A 60 -6.25 -23.05 18.97
N GLY A 61 -4.94 -22.99 18.77
CA GLY A 61 -3.95 -23.35 19.78
C GLY A 61 -4.02 -22.49 21.03
N LEU A 62 -4.37 -21.22 20.84
CA LEU A 62 -4.64 -20.22 21.86
C LEU A 62 -6.04 -19.63 21.65
N THR A 63 -6.74 -19.26 22.72
CA THR A 63 -7.91 -18.38 22.60
C THR A 63 -7.48 -17.00 22.12
N GLN A 64 -8.37 -16.24 21.47
CA GLN A 64 -8.05 -14.89 21.01
C GLN A 64 -7.66 -13.97 22.17
N GLN A 65 -8.39 -14.00 23.28
CA GLN A 65 -8.00 -13.24 24.48
C GLN A 65 -6.64 -13.70 25.03
N GLY A 66 -6.34 -14.99 24.99
CA GLY A 66 -5.04 -15.53 25.39
C GLY A 66 -3.89 -15.00 24.52
N ARG A 67 -4.12 -14.87 23.20
CA ARG A 67 -3.16 -14.27 22.28
C ARG A 67 -2.90 -12.81 22.59
N ILE A 68 -3.96 -12.04 22.81
CA ILE A 68 -3.88 -10.61 23.15
C ILE A 68 -3.14 -10.43 24.48
N GLU A 69 -3.50 -11.21 25.50
CA GLU A 69 -2.87 -11.16 26.82
C GLU A 69 -1.36 -11.48 26.76
N TYR A 70 -0.98 -12.51 26.01
CA TYR A 70 0.41 -12.89 25.81
C TYR A 70 1.19 -11.83 25.01
N ALA A 71 0.57 -11.25 23.97
CA ALA A 71 1.16 -10.17 23.18
C ALA A 71 1.41 -8.90 24.00
N LEU A 72 0.46 -8.50 24.86
CA LEU A 72 0.60 -7.34 25.75
C LEU A 72 1.71 -7.52 26.79
N ARG A 73 2.06 -8.78 27.13
CA ARG A 73 3.21 -9.12 27.98
C ARG A 73 4.55 -9.19 27.24
N GLY A 74 4.58 -8.84 25.95
CA GLY A 74 5.79 -8.85 25.12
C GLY A 74 6.06 -10.16 24.40
N GLY A 75 5.16 -11.14 24.49
CA GLY A 75 5.19 -12.34 23.66
C GLY A 75 4.97 -12.01 22.18
N ARG A 76 5.62 -12.75 21.28
CA ARG A 76 5.47 -12.54 19.82
C ARG A 76 4.67 -13.69 19.20
N LEU A 77 3.57 -13.35 18.53
CA LEU A 77 2.72 -14.30 17.81
C LEU A 77 1.79 -13.55 16.85
N ASN A 78 1.22 -14.29 15.90
CA ASN A 78 0.08 -13.85 15.11
C ASN A 78 -1.16 -14.64 15.51
N THR A 79 -2.12 -14.79 14.60
CA THR A 79 -3.20 -15.77 14.70
C THR A 79 -2.82 -17.04 13.93
N ASP A 80 -3.42 -18.16 14.34
CA ASP A 80 -3.39 -19.44 13.61
C ASP A 80 -3.76 -19.29 12.13
N ALA A 81 -4.81 -18.52 11.83
CA ALA A 81 -5.26 -18.30 10.45
C ALA A 81 -4.19 -17.72 9.52
N LEU A 82 -3.19 -17.02 10.09
CA LEU A 82 -2.06 -16.48 9.34
C LEU A 82 -0.87 -17.45 9.36
N ASP A 83 -0.57 -18.07 10.50
CA ASP A 83 0.58 -18.96 10.66
C ASP A 83 0.42 -20.33 9.97
N ASN A 84 -0.81 -20.82 9.76
CA ASN A 84 -1.09 -22.14 9.18
C ASN A 84 -1.78 -22.10 7.79
N SER A 85 -1.84 -20.93 7.15
CA SER A 85 -2.60 -20.71 5.91
C SER A 85 -2.11 -21.52 4.70
N ALA A 86 -0.85 -21.97 4.71
CA ALA A 86 -0.18 -22.59 3.58
C ALA A 86 -0.87 -23.85 3.05
N GLY A 87 -1.51 -24.64 3.94
CA GLY A 87 -2.22 -25.86 3.52
C GLY A 87 -3.44 -25.56 2.65
N VAL A 88 -4.23 -24.55 3.03
CA VAL A 88 -5.40 -24.10 2.26
C VAL A 88 -4.96 -23.48 0.93
N ASP A 89 -3.90 -22.67 0.96
CA ASP A 89 -3.34 -22.01 -0.22
C ASP A 89 -2.83 -23.01 -1.25
N THR A 90 -2.09 -24.04 -0.79
CA THR A 90 -1.61 -25.14 -1.65
C THR A 90 -2.78 -25.87 -2.33
N SER A 91 -3.86 -26.14 -1.59
CA SER A 91 -5.06 -26.76 -2.16
C SER A 91 -5.78 -25.86 -3.17
N ASP A 92 -5.79 -24.55 -2.97
CA ASP A 92 -6.36 -23.60 -3.96
C ASP A 92 -5.56 -23.63 -5.26
N HIS A 93 -4.23 -23.63 -5.18
CA HIS A 93 -3.35 -23.82 -6.34
C HIS A 93 -3.61 -25.15 -7.05
N GLU A 94 -3.67 -26.27 -6.31
CA GLU A 94 -3.93 -27.58 -6.89
C GLU A 94 -5.26 -27.64 -7.66
N VAL A 95 -6.34 -27.13 -7.06
CA VAL A 95 -7.67 -27.13 -7.68
C VAL A 95 -7.69 -26.22 -8.92
N ASN A 96 -7.16 -25.00 -8.82
CA ASN A 96 -7.14 -24.06 -9.94
C ASN A 96 -6.29 -24.59 -11.11
N LEU A 97 -5.15 -25.23 -10.85
CA LEU A 97 -4.34 -25.89 -11.88
C LEU A 97 -5.09 -27.04 -12.56
N LYS A 98 -5.80 -27.87 -11.79
CA LYS A 98 -6.61 -28.97 -12.33
C LYS A 98 -7.77 -28.46 -13.19
N ILE A 99 -8.40 -27.35 -12.82
CA ILE A 99 -9.45 -26.73 -13.63
C ILE A 99 -8.87 -26.20 -14.95
N LEU A 100 -7.73 -25.49 -14.89
CA LEU A 100 -7.06 -24.96 -16.08
C LEU A 100 -6.68 -26.06 -17.06
N LEU A 101 -6.01 -27.11 -16.58
CA LEU A 101 -5.55 -28.23 -17.42
C LEU A 101 -6.70 -29.15 -17.84
N GLY A 102 -7.78 -29.21 -17.06
CA GLY A 102 -8.95 -30.02 -17.38
C GLY A 102 -9.59 -29.66 -18.72
N HIS A 103 -9.52 -28.38 -19.13
CA HIS A 103 -9.95 -27.97 -20.47
C HIS A 103 -9.07 -28.60 -21.57
N SER A 104 -7.74 -28.57 -21.44
CA SER A 104 -6.83 -29.20 -22.41
C SER A 104 -7.00 -30.72 -22.50
N VAL A 105 -7.32 -31.38 -21.38
CA VAL A 105 -7.65 -32.80 -21.34
C VAL A 105 -8.98 -33.08 -22.05
N ALA A 106 -10.02 -32.26 -21.78
CA ALA A 106 -11.32 -32.40 -22.41
C ALA A 106 -11.27 -32.20 -23.95
N GLU A 107 -10.38 -31.34 -24.43
CA GLU A 107 -10.13 -31.12 -25.85
C GLU A 107 -9.16 -32.14 -26.48
N HIS A 108 -8.75 -33.17 -25.74
CA HIS A 108 -7.77 -34.18 -26.16
C HIS A 108 -6.42 -33.61 -26.61
N ARG A 109 -6.05 -32.41 -26.15
CA ARG A 109 -4.72 -31.80 -26.38
C ARG A 109 -3.66 -32.30 -25.41
N MET A 110 -4.08 -32.97 -24.34
CA MET A 110 -3.23 -33.50 -23.27
C MET A 110 -3.85 -34.81 -22.72
N SER A 111 -3.02 -35.79 -22.36
CA SER A 111 -3.49 -37.00 -21.65
C SER A 111 -3.61 -36.75 -20.14
N GLU A 112 -4.41 -37.53 -19.42
CA GLU A 112 -4.46 -37.43 -17.95
C GLU A 112 -3.09 -37.72 -17.29
N ALA A 113 -2.31 -38.65 -17.86
CA ALA A 113 -0.97 -38.96 -17.37
C ALA A 113 -0.01 -37.78 -17.56
N ASP A 114 -0.05 -37.12 -18.73
CA ASP A 114 0.76 -35.92 -19.01
C ASP A 114 0.36 -34.78 -18.07
N ARG A 115 -0.93 -34.67 -17.72
CA ARG A 115 -1.44 -33.68 -16.77
C ARG A 115 -0.86 -33.93 -15.39
N ASP A 116 -0.91 -35.17 -14.90
CA ASP A 116 -0.39 -35.53 -13.58
C ASP A 116 1.12 -35.33 -13.48
N GLU A 117 1.87 -35.67 -14.54
CA GLU A 117 3.31 -35.40 -14.63
C GLU A 117 3.62 -33.90 -14.60
N LEU A 118 2.87 -33.08 -15.34
CA LEU A 118 3.02 -31.63 -15.33
C LEU A 118 2.71 -31.04 -13.96
N LEU A 119 1.64 -31.48 -13.28
CA LEU A 119 1.33 -31.04 -11.91
C LEU A 119 2.46 -31.35 -10.93
N ALA A 120 3.02 -32.57 -11.00
CA ALA A 120 4.16 -32.94 -10.17
C ALA A 120 5.40 -32.09 -10.47
N SER A 121 5.61 -31.72 -11.75
CA SER A 121 6.76 -30.91 -12.16
C SER A 121 6.77 -29.48 -11.61
N VAL A 122 5.59 -28.95 -11.23
CA VAL A 122 5.44 -27.56 -10.73
C VAL A 122 5.25 -27.45 -9.22
N GLU A 123 5.51 -28.53 -8.47
CA GLU A 123 5.45 -28.53 -7.00
C GLU A 123 6.30 -27.39 -6.41
N GLY A 124 7.53 -27.19 -6.92
CA GLY A 124 8.42 -26.14 -6.47
C GLY A 124 7.90 -24.73 -6.73
N ASP A 125 7.27 -24.50 -7.89
CA ASP A 125 6.68 -23.20 -8.25
C ASP A 125 5.49 -22.86 -7.34
N VAL A 126 4.62 -23.84 -7.08
CA VAL A 126 3.48 -23.69 -6.15
C VAL A 126 3.99 -23.46 -4.73
N GLY A 127 4.98 -24.22 -4.27
CA GLY A 127 5.60 -24.03 -2.96
C GLY A 127 6.17 -22.63 -2.79
N ALA A 128 6.88 -22.12 -3.80
CA ALA A 128 7.41 -20.75 -3.77
C ALA A 128 6.30 -19.69 -3.75
N ALA A 129 5.21 -19.88 -4.51
CA ALA A 129 4.06 -18.97 -4.52
C ALA A 129 3.37 -18.91 -3.14
N VAL A 130 3.11 -20.08 -2.54
CA VAL A 130 2.48 -20.21 -1.21
C VAL A 130 3.36 -19.58 -0.13
N LEU A 131 4.67 -19.88 -0.12
CA LEU A 131 5.60 -19.28 0.84
C LEU A 131 5.65 -17.76 0.70
N ARG A 132 5.64 -17.24 -0.53
CA ARG A 132 5.59 -15.80 -0.79
C ARG A 132 4.30 -15.19 -0.23
N ASN A 133 3.15 -15.83 -0.44
CA ASN A 133 1.86 -15.34 0.06
C ASN A 133 1.79 -15.34 1.60
N SER A 134 2.32 -16.36 2.28
CA SER A 134 2.43 -16.37 3.75
C SER A 134 3.39 -15.29 4.26
N TYR A 135 4.50 -15.09 3.55
CA TYR A 135 5.49 -14.07 3.88
C TYR A 135 4.92 -12.64 3.78
N THR A 136 4.27 -12.28 2.67
CA THR A 136 3.75 -10.91 2.47
C THR A 136 2.66 -10.54 3.48
N GLN A 137 1.83 -11.51 3.89
CA GLN A 137 0.81 -11.30 4.91
C GLN A 137 1.41 -11.08 6.30
N SER A 138 2.42 -11.88 6.67
CA SER A 138 3.16 -11.70 7.92
C SER A 138 3.89 -10.36 7.97
N LEU A 139 4.45 -9.94 6.83
CA LEU A 139 5.09 -8.65 6.65
C LEU A 139 4.07 -7.51 6.77
N ALA A 140 2.89 -7.63 6.17
CA ALA A 140 1.82 -6.64 6.26
C ALA A 140 1.42 -6.36 7.72
N VAL A 141 1.25 -7.39 8.54
CA VAL A 141 0.99 -7.24 10.00
C VAL A 141 2.15 -6.54 10.70
N SER A 142 3.39 -6.85 10.32
CA SER A 142 4.58 -6.20 10.88
C SER A 142 4.64 -4.71 10.53
N LEU A 143 4.32 -4.35 9.30
CA LEU A 143 4.20 -2.94 8.87
C LEU A 143 3.02 -2.24 9.57
N ASP A 144 1.91 -2.94 9.80
CA ASP A 144 0.77 -2.40 10.54
C ASP A 144 1.10 -2.08 12.00
N GLN A 145 2.03 -2.82 12.63
CA GLN A 145 2.54 -2.43 13.95
C GLN A 145 3.25 -1.06 13.93
N HIS A 146 3.88 -0.69 12.82
CA HIS A 146 4.45 0.65 12.65
C HIS A 146 3.34 1.67 12.36
N ARG A 147 2.41 1.35 11.45
CA ARG A 147 1.31 2.26 11.07
C ARG A 147 0.41 2.60 12.27
N VAL A 148 0.04 1.62 13.08
CA VAL A 148 -0.84 1.85 14.24
C VAL A 148 -0.14 2.66 15.33
N ARG A 149 1.19 2.58 15.45
CA ARG A 149 1.95 3.45 16.37
C ARG A 149 1.95 4.90 15.92
N SER A 150 2.08 5.14 14.61
CA SER A 150 2.08 6.49 14.05
C SER A 150 0.69 7.11 13.97
N ASN A 151 -0.35 6.29 13.73
CA ASN A 151 -1.72 6.77 13.61
C ASN A 151 -2.72 5.70 14.12
N PRO A 152 -2.93 5.58 15.44
CA PRO A 152 -3.90 4.63 16.01
C PRO A 152 -5.34 4.90 15.56
N ALA A 153 -5.69 6.18 15.37
CA ALA A 153 -7.04 6.61 15.03
C ALA A 153 -7.52 6.03 13.69
N SER A 154 -6.63 5.89 12.69
CA SER A 154 -6.99 5.30 11.40
C SER A 154 -7.46 3.84 11.52
N PHE A 155 -6.89 3.06 12.46
CA PHE A 155 -7.33 1.70 12.73
C PHE A 155 -8.67 1.66 13.47
N GLY A 156 -8.90 2.61 14.39
CA GLY A 156 -10.21 2.81 15.03
C GLY A 156 -11.31 3.13 14.01
N ASP A 157 -11.04 4.07 13.10
CA ASP A 157 -11.96 4.44 12.01
C ASP A 157 -12.20 3.29 11.02
N ALA A 158 -11.17 2.49 10.74
CA ALA A 158 -11.28 1.30 9.90
C ALA A 158 -12.19 0.25 10.55
N MET A 159 -12.03 -0.02 11.85
CA MET A 159 -12.92 -0.91 12.59
C MET A 159 -14.37 -0.43 12.53
N LEU A 160 -14.62 0.85 12.83
CA LEU A 160 -15.96 1.43 12.77
C LEU A 160 -16.59 1.35 11.38
N SER A 161 -15.78 1.56 10.34
CA SER A 161 -16.21 1.44 8.94
C SER A 161 -16.61 0.00 8.58
N LEU A 162 -15.85 -0.99 9.05
CA LEU A 162 -16.15 -2.41 8.84
C LEU A 162 -17.40 -2.87 9.61
N GLU A 163 -17.61 -2.38 10.83
CA GLU A 163 -18.83 -2.63 11.62
C GLU A 163 -20.07 -2.04 10.92
N LYS A 164 -19.99 -0.78 10.47
CA LYS A 164 -21.07 -0.12 9.72
C LYS A 164 -21.40 -0.85 8.41
N ALA A 165 -20.42 -1.52 7.81
CA ALA A 165 -20.62 -2.36 6.64
C ALA A 165 -21.22 -3.74 6.96
N GLY A 166 -21.45 -4.06 8.24
CA GLY A 166 -21.96 -5.36 8.70
C GLY A 166 -20.98 -6.50 8.48
N LEU A 167 -19.68 -6.20 8.47
CA LEU A 167 -18.63 -7.20 8.22
C LEU A 167 -17.90 -7.58 9.49
N LEU A 168 -17.69 -6.65 10.41
CA LEU A 168 -16.95 -6.88 11.65
C LEU A 168 -17.91 -6.85 12.86
N ASP A 169 -17.72 -7.79 13.78
CA ASP A 169 -18.23 -7.71 15.14
C ASP A 169 -17.03 -7.68 16.09
N ARG A 170 -16.70 -6.50 16.63
CA ARG A 170 -15.53 -6.33 17.50
C ARG A 170 -15.63 -7.13 18.79
N THR A 171 -16.84 -7.36 19.31
CA THR A 171 -17.03 -8.10 20.56
C THR A 171 -16.70 -9.57 20.35
N LEU A 172 -17.16 -10.14 19.23
CA LEU A 172 -16.86 -11.52 18.84
C LEU A 172 -15.36 -11.74 18.64
N GLU A 173 -14.68 -10.78 18.02
CA GLU A 173 -13.25 -10.85 17.69
C GLU A 173 -12.31 -10.39 18.82
N ASN A 174 -12.87 -9.98 19.96
CA ASN A 174 -12.14 -9.40 21.09
C ASN A 174 -11.24 -8.20 20.70
N LEU A 175 -11.73 -7.35 19.78
CA LEU A 175 -11.05 -6.12 19.39
C LEU A 175 -11.40 -4.97 20.35
N PRO A 176 -10.46 -4.06 20.63
CA PRO A 176 -10.66 -2.99 21.60
C PRO A 176 -11.60 -1.89 21.09
N THR A 177 -12.21 -1.18 22.03
CA THR A 177 -12.87 0.11 21.77
C THR A 177 -11.82 1.22 21.61
N GLY A 178 -12.27 2.41 21.18
CA GLY A 178 -11.38 3.58 21.12
C GLY A 178 -10.86 4.00 22.50
N GLU A 179 -11.68 3.82 23.55
CA GLU A 179 -11.30 4.06 24.95
C GLU A 179 -10.24 3.05 25.40
N ASP A 180 -10.46 1.76 25.14
CA ASP A 180 -9.46 0.72 25.45
C ASP A 180 -8.12 0.97 24.75
N MET A 181 -8.14 1.44 23.49
CA MET A 181 -6.94 1.81 22.75
C MET A 181 -6.20 2.99 23.40
N ALA A 182 -6.93 4.00 23.87
CA ALA A 182 -6.37 5.16 24.56
C ALA A 182 -5.75 4.76 25.91
N ASP A 183 -6.47 3.96 26.70
CA ASP A 183 -6.00 3.44 28.00
C ASP A 183 -4.72 2.61 27.84
N ARG A 184 -4.65 1.77 26.80
CA ARG A 184 -3.45 0.98 26.47
C ARG A 184 -2.24 1.87 26.17
N LEU A 185 -2.43 2.96 25.41
CA LEU A 185 -1.38 3.91 25.08
C LEU A 185 -0.90 4.67 26.32
N GLU A 186 -1.81 5.13 27.18
CA GLU A 186 -1.46 5.79 28.45
C GLU A 186 -0.68 4.85 29.39
N ALA A 187 -1.02 3.55 29.39
CA ALA A 187 -0.29 2.51 30.12
C ALA A 187 1.05 2.10 29.47
N GLY A 188 1.47 2.73 28.37
CA GLY A 188 2.74 2.43 27.68
C GLY A 188 2.72 1.13 26.87
N THR A 189 1.54 0.61 26.53
CA THR A 189 1.36 -0.60 25.71
C THR A 189 0.82 -0.26 24.31
N PRO A 190 0.94 -1.16 23.32
CA PRO A 190 0.41 -0.90 21.98
C PRO A 190 -1.12 -0.77 21.98
N ALA A 191 -1.65 0.22 21.23
CA ALA A 191 -3.10 0.36 21.02
C ALA A 191 -3.73 -0.93 20.46
N LEU A 192 -3.05 -1.56 19.49
CA LEU A 192 -3.39 -2.87 18.94
C LEU A 192 -2.16 -3.80 18.98
N THR A 193 -2.42 -5.06 19.31
CA THR A 193 -1.48 -6.18 19.30
C THR A 193 -1.43 -6.84 17.93
N ARG A 194 -0.40 -7.64 17.64
CA ARG A 194 -0.28 -8.38 16.36
C ARG A 194 -1.47 -9.30 16.07
N PRO A 195 -2.02 -10.07 17.03
CA PRO A 195 -3.22 -10.86 16.80
C PRO A 195 -4.43 -10.02 16.39
N GLU A 196 -4.63 -8.85 17.01
CA GLU A 196 -5.73 -7.93 16.65
C GLU A 196 -5.50 -7.34 15.25
N LEU A 197 -4.27 -6.96 14.89
CA LEU A 197 -3.91 -6.48 13.55
C LEU A 197 -4.10 -7.57 12.47
N ALA A 198 -3.77 -8.83 12.77
CA ALA A 198 -3.99 -9.95 11.86
C ALA A 198 -5.47 -10.18 11.57
N VAL A 199 -6.33 -10.03 12.59
CA VAL A 199 -7.80 -10.05 12.43
C VAL A 199 -8.24 -8.91 11.51
N LEU A 200 -7.80 -7.67 11.75
CA LEU A 200 -8.17 -6.53 10.91
C LEU A 200 -7.73 -6.70 9.45
N LEU A 201 -6.53 -7.24 9.22
CA LEU A 201 -6.03 -7.55 7.88
C LEU A 201 -6.96 -8.54 7.16
N ALA A 202 -7.38 -9.60 7.84
CA ALA A 202 -8.32 -10.58 7.28
C ALA A 202 -9.67 -9.94 6.91
N TYR A 203 -10.25 -9.12 7.80
CA TYR A 203 -11.50 -8.42 7.53
C TYR A 203 -11.39 -7.41 6.38
N ALA A 204 -10.25 -6.73 6.24
CA ALA A 204 -9.99 -5.85 5.09
C ALA A 204 -9.96 -6.64 3.77
N LYS A 205 -9.31 -7.81 3.75
CA LYS A 205 -9.31 -8.71 2.57
C LYS A 205 -10.72 -9.22 2.25
N MET A 206 -11.48 -9.65 3.26
CA MET A 206 -12.85 -10.11 3.07
C MET A 206 -13.75 -9.00 2.52
N HIS A 207 -13.61 -7.78 3.04
CA HIS A 207 -14.32 -6.61 2.53
C HIS A 207 -14.03 -6.39 1.05
N LEU A 208 -12.74 -6.33 0.68
CA LEU A 208 -12.35 -6.05 -0.70
C LEU A 208 -12.80 -7.17 -1.65
N ARG A 209 -12.56 -8.45 -1.31
CA ARG A 209 -13.03 -9.59 -2.14
C ARG A 209 -14.53 -9.55 -2.38
N ARG A 210 -15.33 -9.25 -1.35
CA ARG A 210 -16.79 -9.14 -1.48
C ARG A 210 -17.20 -8.00 -2.40
N ARG A 211 -16.49 -6.86 -2.38
CA ARG A 211 -16.75 -5.72 -3.26
C ARG A 211 -16.31 -5.99 -4.71
N LEU A 212 -15.25 -6.77 -4.90
CA LEU A 212 -14.73 -7.08 -6.24
C LEU A 212 -15.53 -8.18 -6.95
N LYS A 213 -16.08 -9.17 -6.23
CA LYS A 213 -16.69 -10.39 -6.79
C LYS A 213 -17.59 -10.17 -8.02
N ASP A 214 -18.47 -9.16 -7.96
CA ASP A 214 -19.44 -8.86 -9.03
C ASP A 214 -19.12 -7.55 -9.76
N SER A 215 -17.90 -7.04 -9.60
CA SER A 215 -17.46 -5.76 -10.13
C SER A 215 -17.01 -5.84 -11.58
N GLU A 216 -17.32 -4.80 -12.35
CA GLU A 216 -16.90 -4.67 -13.75
C GLU A 216 -15.38 -4.56 -13.90
N VAL A 217 -14.65 -4.12 -12.87
CA VAL A 217 -13.18 -4.04 -12.93
C VAL A 217 -12.54 -5.39 -13.22
N LEU A 218 -13.12 -6.50 -12.75
CA LEU A 218 -12.60 -7.84 -13.01
C LEU A 218 -12.81 -8.30 -14.46
N ARG A 219 -13.63 -7.59 -15.23
CA ARG A 219 -13.82 -7.83 -16.68
C ARG A 219 -12.82 -7.06 -17.54
N ASP A 220 -12.07 -6.13 -16.94
CA ASP A 220 -11.05 -5.36 -17.64
C ASP A 220 -9.94 -6.30 -18.15
N PRO A 221 -9.54 -6.22 -19.43
CA PRO A 221 -8.45 -7.03 -19.97
C PRO A 221 -7.13 -6.89 -19.20
N GLY A 222 -6.87 -5.71 -18.60
CA GLY A 222 -5.69 -5.48 -17.78
C GLY A 222 -5.65 -6.32 -16.49
N MET A 223 -6.77 -6.87 -16.05
CA MET A 223 -6.84 -7.80 -14.91
C MET A 223 -6.48 -9.24 -15.29
N LEU A 224 -6.42 -9.59 -16.59
CA LEU A 224 -6.00 -10.91 -17.04
C LEU A 224 -4.57 -11.23 -16.60
N GLU A 225 -3.71 -10.21 -16.52
CA GLU A 225 -2.34 -10.36 -16.06
C GLU A 225 -2.26 -10.90 -14.63
N LEU A 226 -3.17 -10.51 -13.74
CA LEU A 226 -3.19 -11.03 -12.37
C LEU A 226 -3.50 -12.53 -12.37
N ALA A 227 -4.47 -12.96 -13.17
CA ALA A 227 -4.79 -14.37 -13.33
C ALA A 227 -3.62 -15.15 -13.98
N ARG A 228 -2.91 -14.55 -14.94
CA ARG A 228 -1.68 -15.14 -15.51
C ARG A 228 -0.60 -15.32 -14.43
N SER A 229 -0.37 -14.29 -13.60
CA SER A 229 0.69 -14.30 -12.58
C SER A 229 0.49 -15.33 -11.47
N TYR A 230 -0.73 -15.87 -11.33
CA TYR A 230 -1.07 -16.92 -10.38
C TYR A 230 -0.57 -18.31 -10.80
N PHE A 231 -0.53 -18.60 -12.11
CA PHE A 231 -0.15 -19.91 -12.62
C PHE A 231 1.34 -19.96 -12.98
N PRO A 232 2.03 -21.10 -12.75
CA PRO A 232 3.37 -21.32 -13.28
C PRO A 232 3.40 -21.15 -14.80
N LEU A 233 4.46 -20.50 -15.32
CA LEU A 233 4.57 -20.18 -16.74
C LEU A 233 4.55 -21.45 -17.61
N SER A 234 5.25 -22.50 -17.18
CA SER A 234 5.28 -23.81 -17.84
C SER A 234 3.88 -24.43 -18.04
N VAL A 235 2.99 -24.23 -17.06
CA VAL A 235 1.59 -24.70 -17.12
C VAL A 235 0.81 -23.88 -18.13
N LEU A 236 0.96 -22.55 -18.13
CA LEU A 236 0.28 -21.68 -19.09
C LEU A 236 0.71 -21.98 -20.53
N GLU A 237 2.01 -22.17 -20.77
CA GLU A 237 2.55 -22.53 -22.08
C GLU A 237 1.96 -23.86 -22.60
N ARG A 238 1.78 -24.84 -21.70
CA ARG A 238 1.22 -26.13 -22.05
C ARG A 238 -0.30 -26.12 -22.18
N ALA A 239 -1.00 -25.34 -21.36
CA ALA A 239 -2.45 -25.20 -21.41
C ALA A 239 -2.90 -24.37 -22.62
N GLY A 240 -2.14 -23.34 -22.97
CA GLY A 240 -2.49 -22.36 -23.99
C GLY A 240 -3.37 -21.23 -23.44
N GLU A 241 -3.26 -20.06 -24.05
CA GLU A 241 -3.90 -18.83 -23.58
C GLU A 241 -5.44 -18.88 -23.59
N ALA A 242 -6.01 -19.69 -24.50
CA ALA A 242 -7.44 -19.93 -24.57
C ALA A 242 -7.97 -20.56 -23.27
N SER A 243 -7.24 -21.51 -22.70
CA SER A 243 -7.64 -22.21 -21.47
C SER A 243 -7.68 -21.29 -20.26
N LEU A 244 -6.78 -20.30 -20.19
CA LEU A 244 -6.86 -19.27 -19.16
C LEU A 244 -8.04 -18.31 -19.39
N SER A 245 -8.27 -17.94 -20.66
CA SER A 245 -9.39 -17.06 -21.04
C SER A 245 -10.75 -17.67 -20.68
N GLU A 246 -10.89 -18.99 -20.82
CA GLU A 246 -12.09 -19.77 -20.50
C GLU A 246 -12.12 -20.30 -19.05
N HIS A 247 -11.09 -20.04 -18.25
CA HIS A 247 -11.00 -20.53 -16.88
C HIS A 247 -12.16 -20.00 -16.04
N ARG A 248 -13.00 -20.90 -15.53
CA ARG A 248 -14.26 -20.54 -14.84
C ARG A 248 -14.06 -19.68 -13.60
N LEU A 249 -12.90 -19.78 -12.94
CA LEU A 249 -12.56 -18.99 -11.76
C LEU A 249 -11.58 -17.84 -12.05
N ARG A 250 -11.29 -17.52 -13.33
CA ARG A 250 -10.33 -16.48 -13.72
C ARG A 250 -10.54 -15.16 -12.98
N SER A 251 -11.78 -14.67 -12.93
CA SER A 251 -12.12 -13.42 -12.24
C SER A 251 -11.94 -13.52 -10.73
N ASN A 252 -12.21 -14.69 -10.13
CA ASN A 252 -12.03 -14.91 -8.69
C ASN A 252 -10.54 -14.98 -8.31
N ILE A 253 -9.72 -15.59 -9.16
CA ILE A 253 -8.25 -15.60 -9.02
C ILE A 253 -7.71 -14.18 -9.13
N ALA A 254 -8.09 -13.43 -10.18
CA ALA A 254 -7.67 -12.04 -10.33
C ALA A 254 -8.10 -11.15 -9.15
N ALA A 255 -9.31 -11.33 -8.64
CA ALA A 255 -9.79 -10.60 -7.45
C ALA A 255 -8.99 -10.94 -6.19
N THR A 256 -8.62 -12.21 -6.04
CA THR A 256 -7.79 -12.70 -4.93
C THR A 256 -6.39 -12.11 -5.00
N GLU A 257 -5.74 -12.18 -6.17
CA GLU A 257 -4.41 -11.61 -6.40
C GLU A 257 -4.38 -10.09 -6.21
N LEU A 258 -5.38 -9.37 -6.74
CA LEU A 258 -5.51 -7.93 -6.52
C LEU A 258 -5.67 -7.61 -5.04
N THR A 259 -6.51 -8.36 -4.33
CA THR A 259 -6.75 -8.17 -2.90
C THR A 259 -5.48 -8.40 -2.10
N ASN A 260 -4.76 -9.49 -2.36
CA ASN A 260 -3.52 -9.79 -1.65
C ASN A 260 -2.48 -8.70 -1.90
N ARG A 261 -2.22 -8.32 -3.16
CA ARG A 261 -1.26 -7.26 -3.49
C ARG A 261 -1.62 -5.93 -2.84
N LEU A 262 -2.88 -5.52 -2.93
CA LEU A 262 -3.33 -4.24 -2.39
C LEU A 262 -3.29 -4.23 -0.86
N VAL A 263 -3.93 -5.19 -0.21
CA VAL A 263 -4.08 -5.19 1.26
C VAL A 263 -2.76 -5.52 1.94
N ASP A 264 -1.92 -6.41 1.40
CA ASP A 264 -0.60 -6.69 1.98
C ASP A 264 0.31 -5.47 1.88
N SER A 265 0.17 -4.66 0.82
CA SER A 265 0.94 -3.42 0.66
C SER A 265 0.39 -2.29 1.54
N MET A 266 -0.93 -2.12 1.60
CA MET A 266 -1.59 -0.97 2.24
C MET A 266 -1.92 -1.19 3.73
N GLY A 267 -1.87 -2.42 4.20
CA GLY A 267 -2.27 -2.80 5.56
C GLY A 267 -3.79 -2.94 5.75
N GLY A 268 -4.19 -3.35 6.94
CA GLY A 268 -5.59 -3.60 7.30
C GLY A 268 -6.46 -2.34 7.34
N ALA A 269 -5.88 -1.15 7.55
CA ALA A 269 -6.62 0.12 7.60
C ALA A 269 -6.52 0.93 6.29
N GLY A 270 -5.43 0.80 5.52
CA GLY A 270 -5.09 1.74 4.44
C GLY A 270 -6.12 1.81 3.31
N LEU A 271 -6.66 0.67 2.87
CA LEU A 271 -7.72 0.63 1.86
C LEU A 271 -9.00 1.33 2.35
N ILE A 272 -9.42 1.04 3.57
CA ILE A 272 -10.66 1.55 4.16
C ILE A 272 -10.56 3.06 4.33
N GLN A 273 -9.41 3.52 4.80
CA GLN A 273 -9.08 4.93 4.90
C GLN A 273 -9.15 5.61 3.52
N LEU A 274 -8.52 5.03 2.49
CA LEU A 274 -8.52 5.58 1.15
C LEU A 274 -9.95 5.70 0.57
N ILE A 275 -10.79 4.67 0.76
CA ILE A 275 -12.21 4.70 0.39
C ILE A 275 -12.96 5.84 1.11
N GLY A 276 -12.75 5.97 2.43
CA GLY A 276 -13.42 6.97 3.25
C GLY A 276 -13.01 8.41 2.90
N GLU A 277 -11.74 8.62 2.55
CA GLU A 277 -11.18 9.92 2.18
C GLU A 277 -11.59 10.39 0.80
N THR A 278 -11.61 9.50 -0.19
CA THR A 278 -11.91 9.88 -1.57
C THR A 278 -13.40 9.78 -1.89
N HIS A 279 -14.21 9.18 -1.00
CA HIS A 279 -15.61 8.87 -1.23
C HIS A 279 -15.85 8.09 -2.53
N ARG A 280 -14.88 7.25 -2.92
CA ARG A 280 -14.93 6.41 -4.11
C ARG A 280 -15.23 4.97 -3.73
N SER A 281 -15.77 4.21 -4.67
CA SER A 281 -16.03 2.78 -4.44
C SER A 281 -14.72 2.00 -4.27
N ALA A 282 -14.78 0.87 -3.53
CA ALA A 282 -13.64 -0.04 -3.39
C ALA A 282 -13.11 -0.52 -4.75
N THR A 283 -13.99 -0.65 -5.75
CA THR A 283 -13.65 -0.96 -7.14
C THR A 283 -12.79 0.13 -7.78
N GLU A 284 -13.22 1.39 -7.74
CA GLU A 284 -12.46 2.51 -8.30
C GLU A 284 -11.11 2.66 -7.61
N VAL A 285 -11.09 2.57 -6.27
CA VAL A 285 -9.86 2.64 -5.48
C VAL A 285 -8.90 1.52 -5.87
N SER A 286 -9.39 0.29 -6.01
CA SER A 286 -8.55 -0.85 -6.40
C SER A 286 -8.00 -0.71 -7.81
N LYS A 287 -8.81 -0.20 -8.75
CA LYS A 287 -8.38 0.11 -10.13
C LYS A 287 -7.27 1.16 -10.14
N ALA A 288 -7.49 2.29 -9.48
CA ALA A 288 -6.53 3.38 -9.43
C ALA A 288 -5.23 2.97 -8.74
N TRP A 289 -5.32 2.23 -7.63
CA TRP A 289 -4.14 1.69 -6.94
C TRP A 289 -3.37 0.70 -7.82
N PHE A 290 -4.07 -0.19 -8.55
CA PHE A 290 -3.40 -1.13 -9.45
C PHE A 290 -2.70 -0.43 -10.61
N VAL A 291 -3.31 0.60 -11.19
CA VAL A 291 -2.66 1.44 -12.22
C VAL A 291 -1.40 2.10 -11.67
N ALA A 292 -1.46 2.70 -10.47
CA ALA A 292 -0.28 3.25 -9.80
C ALA A 292 0.80 2.20 -9.53
N TYR A 293 0.41 1.03 -9.03
CA TYR A 293 1.29 -0.11 -8.76
C TYR A 293 2.06 -0.55 -10.02
N ARG A 294 1.40 -0.54 -11.17
CA ARG A 294 1.99 -0.92 -12.45
C ARG A 294 2.93 0.15 -13.00
N ILE A 295 2.51 1.40 -13.04
CA ILE A 295 3.36 2.54 -13.49
C ILE A 295 4.61 2.68 -12.61
N ALA A 296 4.47 2.39 -11.31
CA ALA A 296 5.57 2.42 -10.35
C ALA A 296 6.64 1.34 -10.59
N GLY A 297 6.33 0.25 -11.30
CA GLY A 297 7.16 -0.97 -11.24
C GLY A 297 7.21 -1.55 -9.82
N ALA A 298 6.12 -1.42 -9.06
CA ALA A 298 6.09 -1.71 -7.63
C ALA A 298 6.32 -3.20 -7.32
N GLU A 299 5.96 -4.12 -8.22
CA GLU A 299 6.22 -5.54 -8.01
C GLU A 299 7.72 -5.84 -7.86
N GLN A 300 8.52 -5.35 -8.81
CA GLN A 300 9.97 -5.57 -8.80
C GLN A 300 10.62 -4.83 -7.64
N LEU A 301 10.17 -3.60 -7.35
CA LEU A 301 10.67 -2.82 -6.22
C LEU A 301 10.41 -3.53 -4.89
N LEU A 302 9.16 -3.92 -4.63
CA LEU A 302 8.80 -4.57 -3.37
C LEU A 302 9.52 -5.91 -3.21
N ARG A 303 9.66 -6.70 -4.28
CA ARG A 303 10.44 -7.94 -4.25
C ARG A 303 11.91 -7.68 -3.92
N GLY A 304 12.54 -6.71 -4.58
CA GLY A 304 13.93 -6.34 -4.30
C GLY A 304 14.12 -5.86 -2.85
N LEU A 305 13.15 -5.13 -2.29
CA LEU A 305 13.19 -4.75 -0.87
C LEU A 305 13.06 -5.96 0.06
N GLN A 306 12.24 -6.96 -0.28
CA GLN A 306 12.07 -8.19 0.51
C GLN A 306 13.32 -9.08 0.47
N GLU A 307 14.04 -9.10 -0.64
CA GLU A 307 15.31 -9.85 -0.79
C GLU A 307 16.42 -9.32 0.14
N LEU A 308 16.28 -8.10 0.69
CA LEU A 308 17.20 -7.54 1.68
C LEU A 308 16.97 -8.07 3.12
N ASP A 309 16.02 -8.99 3.31
CA ASP A 309 15.80 -9.67 4.59
C ASP A 309 17.09 -10.26 5.15
N GLY A 310 17.39 -9.93 6.40
CA GLY A 310 18.62 -10.37 7.09
C GLY A 310 19.91 -9.72 6.58
N GLN A 311 19.85 -8.92 5.52
CA GLN A 311 20.98 -8.12 5.00
C GLN A 311 20.99 -6.71 5.59
N VAL A 312 19.80 -6.13 5.77
CA VAL A 312 19.61 -4.81 6.42
C VAL A 312 18.83 -4.95 7.72
N THR A 313 18.86 -3.91 8.55
CA THR A 313 18.04 -3.93 9.77
C THR A 313 16.54 -3.88 9.42
N SER A 314 15.72 -4.63 10.14
CA SER A 314 14.27 -4.69 9.89
C SER A 314 13.59 -3.33 10.00
N GLY A 315 14.12 -2.43 10.84
CA GLY A 315 13.61 -1.06 10.99
C GLY A 315 13.80 -0.22 9.72
N VAL A 316 14.99 -0.28 9.12
CA VAL A 316 15.30 0.44 7.87
C VAL A 316 14.48 -0.12 6.71
N GLN A 317 14.38 -1.45 6.59
CA GLN A 317 13.57 -2.07 5.56
C GLN A 317 12.07 -1.72 5.69
N ALA A 318 11.54 -1.72 6.92
CA ALA A 318 10.17 -1.32 7.18
C ALA A 318 9.91 0.13 6.75
N GLN A 319 10.85 1.05 7.00
CA GLN A 319 10.73 2.44 6.53
C GLN A 319 10.61 2.52 5.01
N TRP A 320 11.42 1.77 4.26
CA TRP A 320 11.35 1.74 2.80
C TRP A 320 10.03 1.15 2.28
N LEU A 321 9.56 0.05 2.87
CA LEU A 321 8.28 -0.57 2.50
C LEU A 321 7.08 0.34 2.82
N LEU A 322 7.12 1.03 3.96
CA LEU A 322 6.10 2.02 4.33
C LEU A 322 6.11 3.22 3.38
N ALA A 323 7.28 3.74 3.02
CA ALA A 323 7.42 4.83 2.06
C ALA A 323 6.88 4.44 0.66
N ALA A 324 7.15 3.20 0.22
CA ALA A 324 6.59 2.68 -1.02
C ALA A 324 5.06 2.57 -0.97
N SER A 325 4.52 2.02 0.13
CA SER A 325 3.08 1.90 0.39
C SER A 325 2.38 3.26 0.36
N GLU A 326 2.95 4.26 1.04
CA GLU A 326 2.37 5.61 1.09
C GLU A 326 2.43 6.32 -0.26
N SER A 327 3.52 6.13 -1.01
CA SER A 327 3.66 6.70 -2.35
C SER A 327 2.63 6.12 -3.32
N LEU A 328 2.40 4.80 -3.28
CA LEU A 328 1.32 4.16 -4.04
C LEU A 328 -0.06 4.70 -3.64
N ALA A 329 -0.30 4.97 -2.36
CA ALA A 329 -1.54 5.59 -1.88
C ALA A 329 -1.72 7.01 -2.43
N ARG A 330 -0.66 7.84 -2.42
CA ARG A 330 -0.69 9.19 -3.00
C ARG A 330 -0.97 9.15 -4.50
N SER A 331 -0.29 8.28 -5.24
CA SER A 331 -0.52 8.09 -6.67
C SER A 331 -1.93 7.59 -6.97
N ALA A 332 -2.47 6.67 -6.19
CA ALA A 332 -3.86 6.20 -6.33
C ALA A 332 -4.86 7.35 -6.11
N ARG A 333 -4.67 8.20 -5.09
CA ARG A 333 -5.49 9.40 -4.87
C ARG A 333 -5.42 10.35 -6.07
N TRP A 334 -4.22 10.57 -6.61
CA TRP A 334 -4.05 11.43 -7.78
C TRP A 334 -4.84 10.89 -8.98
N ILE A 335 -4.74 9.58 -9.26
CA ILE A 335 -5.46 8.93 -10.36
C ILE A 335 -6.98 9.03 -10.14
N LEU A 336 -7.48 8.79 -8.92
CA LEU A 336 -8.91 8.91 -8.58
C LEU A 336 -9.48 10.32 -8.80
N ALA A 337 -8.63 11.33 -8.63
CA ALA A 337 -9.02 12.74 -8.76
C ALA A 337 -8.92 13.26 -10.21
N ASN A 338 -8.04 12.70 -11.03
CA ASN A 338 -7.65 13.31 -12.31
C ASN A 338 -7.80 12.42 -13.55
N ALA A 339 -7.86 11.10 -13.38
CA ALA A 339 -7.99 10.18 -14.51
C ALA A 339 -9.46 9.84 -14.81
N ASP A 340 -9.74 9.57 -16.08
CA ASP A 340 -11.00 8.95 -16.48
C ASP A 340 -10.96 7.44 -16.23
N LEU A 341 -11.53 7.02 -15.11
CA LEU A 341 -11.58 5.61 -14.70
C LEU A 341 -12.52 4.75 -15.55
N ALA A 342 -13.26 5.32 -16.50
CA ALA A 342 -14.00 4.54 -17.48
C ALA A 342 -13.08 3.84 -18.49
N ARG A 343 -11.87 4.40 -18.73
CA ARG A 343 -10.88 3.80 -19.64
C ARG A 343 -10.35 2.46 -19.14
N PRO A 344 -10.06 1.48 -20.02
CA PRO A 344 -9.42 0.24 -19.63
C PRO A 344 -8.10 0.45 -18.87
N ILE A 345 -7.77 -0.47 -17.96
CA ILE A 345 -6.55 -0.41 -17.14
C ILE A 345 -5.30 -0.35 -18.01
N GLY A 346 -5.23 -1.16 -19.07
CA GLY A 346 -4.11 -1.16 -19.99
C GLY A 346 -3.88 0.20 -20.64
N GLU A 347 -4.95 0.89 -21.03
CA GLU A 347 -4.86 2.24 -21.60
C GLU A 347 -4.36 3.26 -20.59
N LEU A 348 -4.85 3.20 -19.34
CA LEU A 348 -4.36 4.08 -18.27
C LEU A 348 -2.88 3.85 -17.97
N ILE A 349 -2.45 2.58 -17.92
CA ILE A 349 -1.04 2.22 -17.70
C ILE A 349 -0.17 2.78 -18.83
N THR A 350 -0.54 2.60 -20.10
CA THR A 350 0.25 3.14 -21.23
C THR A 350 0.20 4.67 -21.28
N TRP A 351 -0.96 5.26 -21.02
CA TRP A 351 -1.15 6.72 -21.07
C TRP A 351 -0.18 7.43 -20.12
N TYR A 352 -0.08 6.97 -18.87
CA TYR A 352 0.79 7.57 -17.87
C TYR A 352 2.19 6.94 -17.81
N GLY A 353 2.35 5.66 -18.17
CA GLY A 353 3.58 4.89 -18.03
C GLY A 353 4.73 5.42 -18.88
N ASP A 354 4.55 5.54 -20.20
CA ASP A 354 5.64 5.97 -21.09
C ASP A 354 6.21 7.35 -20.69
N PRO A 355 5.37 8.39 -20.43
CA PRO A 355 5.88 9.68 -19.97
C PRO A 355 6.56 9.58 -18.60
N VAL A 356 6.04 8.78 -17.67
CA VAL A 356 6.65 8.58 -16.35
C VAL A 356 8.04 7.95 -16.48
N ASP A 357 8.22 6.98 -17.38
CA ASP A 357 9.52 6.34 -17.61
C ASP A 357 10.52 7.32 -18.26
N GLU A 358 10.07 8.16 -19.20
CA GLU A 358 10.90 9.24 -19.78
C GLU A 358 11.40 10.22 -18.69
N ILE A 359 10.51 10.65 -17.80
CA ILE A 359 10.86 11.57 -16.70
C ILE A 359 11.75 10.86 -15.68
N ARG A 360 11.48 9.60 -15.34
CA ARG A 360 12.29 8.81 -14.39
C ARG A 360 13.74 8.69 -14.85
N ALA A 361 13.97 8.51 -16.15
CA ALA A 361 15.32 8.45 -16.73
C ALA A 361 16.08 9.79 -16.63
N SER A 362 15.37 10.91 -16.52
CA SER A 362 15.94 12.27 -16.51
C SER A 362 15.69 13.05 -15.22
N LEU A 363 15.09 12.43 -14.20
CA LEU A 363 14.62 13.11 -12.98
C LEU A 363 15.74 13.89 -12.27
N GLY A 364 16.94 13.32 -12.19
CA GLY A 364 18.10 13.98 -11.58
C GLY A 364 18.49 15.29 -12.27
N GLU A 365 18.26 15.41 -13.58
CA GLU A 365 18.54 16.63 -14.34
C GLU A 365 17.41 17.66 -14.19
N LEU A 366 16.16 17.17 -14.19
CA LEU A 366 14.95 17.99 -14.18
C LEU A 366 14.68 18.69 -12.84
N LEU A 367 15.12 18.09 -11.73
CA LEU A 367 14.89 18.68 -10.41
C LEU A 367 15.75 19.92 -10.19
N PRO A 368 15.19 21.04 -9.70
CA PRO A 368 15.98 22.19 -9.30
C PRO A 368 16.85 21.87 -8.07
N GLU A 369 17.94 22.63 -7.90
CA GLU A 369 18.64 22.71 -6.62
C GLU A 369 17.73 23.47 -5.64
N PRO A 370 17.46 23.01 -4.40
CA PRO A 370 18.13 22.01 -3.55
C PRO A 370 17.57 20.58 -3.62
N LYS A 371 16.48 20.35 -4.38
CA LYS A 371 15.80 19.04 -4.42
C LYS A 371 16.68 17.97 -5.06
N ARG A 372 17.49 18.34 -6.04
CA ARG A 372 18.49 17.47 -6.65
C ARG A 372 19.52 16.96 -5.63
N SER A 373 20.09 17.83 -4.79
CA SER A 373 20.97 17.40 -3.69
C SER A 373 20.25 16.46 -2.73
N GLN A 374 19.02 16.78 -2.31
CA GLN A 374 18.24 15.91 -1.40
C GLN A 374 18.04 14.50 -1.98
N VAL A 375 17.78 14.40 -3.28
CA VAL A 375 17.69 13.11 -3.99
C VAL A 375 19.04 12.38 -3.99
N GLY A 376 20.14 13.08 -4.25
CA GLY A 376 21.49 12.53 -4.18
C GLY A 376 21.85 12.01 -2.78
N ASP A 377 21.47 12.74 -1.72
CA ASP A 377 21.69 12.36 -0.34
C ASP A 377 20.87 11.12 0.04
N ARG A 378 19.57 11.07 -0.31
CA ARG A 378 18.71 9.90 -0.09
C ARG A 378 19.25 8.65 -0.79
N LEU A 379 19.72 8.80 -2.03
CA LEU A 379 20.33 7.70 -2.78
C LEU A 379 21.60 7.20 -2.08
N SER A 380 22.47 8.13 -1.65
CA SER A 380 23.73 7.81 -0.98
C SER A 380 23.50 7.11 0.37
N ILE A 381 22.53 7.58 1.16
CA ILE A 381 22.15 6.95 2.44
C ILE A 381 21.67 5.52 2.22
N ARG A 382 20.75 5.29 1.27
CA ARG A 382 20.24 3.94 0.97
C ARG A 382 21.32 2.99 0.52
N MET A 383 22.26 3.47 -0.28
CA MET A 383 23.41 2.67 -0.69
C MET A 383 24.34 2.36 0.47
N ALA A 384 24.56 3.30 1.38
CA ALA A 384 25.33 3.08 2.61
C ALA A 384 24.66 2.06 3.54
N ASP A 385 23.33 2.01 3.55
CA ASP A 385 22.53 1.02 4.29
C ASP A 385 22.50 -0.37 3.62
N GLY A 386 23.17 -0.56 2.47
CA GLY A 386 23.34 -1.86 1.81
C GLY A 386 22.45 -2.10 0.59
N MET A 387 21.69 -1.09 0.13
CA MET A 387 20.86 -1.21 -1.07
C MET A 387 21.69 -1.04 -2.35
N GLU A 388 21.46 -1.89 -3.35
CA GLU A 388 22.03 -1.70 -4.68
C GLU A 388 21.48 -0.42 -5.35
N ARG A 389 22.28 0.21 -6.22
CA ARG A 389 21.99 1.54 -6.77
C ARG A 389 20.70 1.59 -7.59
N ASP A 390 20.41 0.60 -8.44
CA ASP A 390 19.17 0.56 -9.24
C ASP A 390 17.95 0.43 -8.33
N LEU A 391 17.98 -0.45 -7.32
CA LEU A 391 16.90 -0.58 -6.35
C LEU A 391 16.69 0.72 -5.55
N ALA A 392 17.77 1.36 -5.10
CA ALA A 392 17.72 2.62 -4.38
C ALA A 392 17.15 3.76 -5.24
N TRP A 393 17.55 3.83 -6.51
CA TRP A 393 17.02 4.79 -7.47
C TRP A 393 15.53 4.59 -7.72
N ARG A 394 15.07 3.34 -7.91
CA ARG A 394 13.64 3.03 -8.08
C ARG A 394 12.81 3.45 -6.88
N LEU A 395 13.30 3.20 -5.66
CA LEU A 395 12.63 3.65 -4.45
C LEU A 395 12.58 5.18 -4.37
N VAL A 396 13.65 5.88 -4.75
CA VAL A 396 13.67 7.35 -4.77
C VAL A 396 12.61 7.84 -5.76
N CYS A 397 12.63 7.34 -6.99
CA CYS A 397 11.69 7.74 -8.03
C CYS A 397 10.23 7.45 -7.67
N LEU A 398 9.95 6.36 -6.95
CA LEU A 398 8.60 6.06 -6.48
C LEU A 398 8.05 7.16 -5.56
N GLU A 399 8.88 7.74 -4.69
CA GLU A 399 8.46 8.82 -3.79
C GLU A 399 8.06 10.10 -4.52
N PHE A 400 8.46 10.26 -5.79
CA PHE A 400 8.08 11.37 -6.65
C PHE A 400 6.91 11.05 -7.58
N LEU A 401 6.40 9.82 -7.60
CA LEU A 401 5.46 9.34 -8.63
C LEU A 401 4.19 10.20 -8.73
N ASP A 402 3.66 10.67 -7.60
CA ASP A 402 2.52 11.59 -7.54
C ASP A 402 2.81 12.97 -8.13
N GLY A 403 4.09 13.39 -8.21
CA GLY A 403 4.54 14.55 -8.98
C GLY A 403 4.83 14.26 -10.46
N LEU A 404 5.14 13.01 -10.81
CA LEU A 404 5.36 12.59 -12.21
C LEU A 404 4.04 12.41 -12.98
N LEU A 405 2.98 11.97 -12.31
CA LEU A 405 1.65 11.78 -12.92
C LEU A 405 1.03 13.07 -13.49
N PRO A 406 1.08 14.24 -12.79
CA PRO A 406 0.74 15.54 -13.37
C PRO A 406 1.47 15.84 -14.67
N VAL A 407 2.79 15.64 -14.70
CA VAL A 407 3.65 15.90 -15.86
C VAL A 407 3.25 14.99 -17.02
N ALA A 408 3.03 13.71 -16.73
CA ALA A 408 2.56 12.73 -17.71
C ALA A 408 1.20 13.11 -18.32
N SER A 409 0.25 13.58 -17.50
CA SER A 409 -1.04 14.06 -17.99
C SER A 409 -0.87 15.24 -18.92
N LEU A 410 -0.19 16.30 -18.47
CA LEU A 410 0.02 17.54 -19.23
C LEU A 410 0.76 17.27 -20.56
N SER A 411 1.75 16.38 -20.54
CA SER A 411 2.47 15.95 -21.75
C SER A 411 1.55 15.31 -22.78
N ARG A 412 0.68 14.39 -22.35
CA ARG A 412 -0.27 13.73 -23.25
C ARG A 412 -1.37 14.68 -23.74
N ASP A 413 -1.87 15.55 -22.85
CA ASP A 413 -2.94 16.50 -23.18
C ASP A 413 -2.47 17.54 -24.21
N ALA A 414 -1.25 18.05 -24.08
CA ALA A 414 -0.68 19.04 -24.99
C ALA A 414 0.08 18.44 -26.19
N GLY A 415 0.36 17.14 -26.19
CA GLY A 415 1.11 16.47 -27.26
C GLY A 415 2.59 16.85 -27.33
N ILE A 416 3.20 17.20 -26.19
CA ILE A 416 4.62 17.62 -26.09
C ILE A 416 5.40 16.65 -25.20
N SER A 417 6.73 16.64 -25.30
CA SER A 417 7.57 15.66 -24.58
C SER A 417 7.45 15.77 -23.06
N ALA A 418 7.49 14.63 -22.37
CA ALA A 418 7.36 14.60 -20.92
C ALA A 418 8.53 15.31 -20.24
N ARG A 419 9.72 15.25 -20.85
CA ARG A 419 10.89 16.04 -20.43
C ARG A 419 10.66 17.54 -20.52
N ALA A 420 10.05 18.05 -21.59
CA ALA A 420 9.77 19.47 -21.74
C ALA A 420 8.76 19.95 -20.68
N VAL A 421 7.67 19.21 -20.48
CA VAL A 421 6.71 19.50 -19.39
C VAL A 421 7.39 19.41 -18.04
N GLY A 422 8.28 18.43 -17.83
CA GLY A 422 9.05 18.27 -16.60
C GLY A 422 9.89 19.51 -16.28
N ASN A 423 10.59 20.09 -17.26
CA ASN A 423 11.34 21.33 -17.09
C ASN A 423 10.44 22.48 -16.61
N LEU A 424 9.28 22.66 -17.22
CA LEU A 424 8.32 23.70 -16.82
C LEU A 424 7.74 23.41 -15.42
N TYR A 425 7.33 22.17 -15.18
CA TYR A 425 6.67 21.73 -13.95
C TYR A 425 7.59 21.84 -12.74
N PHE A 426 8.82 21.34 -12.83
CA PHE A 426 9.79 21.42 -11.75
C PHE A 426 10.43 22.81 -11.64
N GLY A 427 10.58 23.54 -12.75
CA GLY A 427 11.06 24.92 -12.77
C GLY A 427 10.14 25.87 -12.00
N ILE A 428 8.84 25.87 -12.31
CA ILE A 428 7.86 26.74 -11.65
C ILE A 428 7.71 26.43 -10.15
N ALA A 429 8.07 25.21 -9.73
CA ALA A 429 8.00 24.80 -8.33
C ALA A 429 8.83 25.71 -7.42
N SER A 430 10.03 26.10 -7.89
CA SER A 430 10.95 26.98 -7.19
C SER A 430 10.56 28.45 -7.31
N ASP A 431 9.96 28.86 -8.42
CA ASP A 431 9.54 30.26 -8.61
C ASP A 431 8.33 30.65 -7.75
N VAL A 432 7.60 29.69 -7.19
CA VAL A 432 6.41 29.90 -6.33
C VAL A 432 6.59 29.29 -4.93
N ASP A 433 7.72 28.62 -4.66
CA ASP A 433 7.99 27.89 -3.41
C ASP A 433 6.95 26.81 -3.04
N PHE A 434 6.40 26.13 -4.06
CA PHE A 434 5.49 24.99 -3.87
C PHE A 434 6.04 23.91 -2.92
N PRO A 435 7.34 23.51 -2.99
CA PRO A 435 7.87 22.51 -2.07
C PRO A 435 7.77 22.92 -0.60
N TRP A 436 8.04 24.19 -0.28
CA TRP A 436 7.99 24.67 1.10
C TRP A 436 6.55 24.67 1.63
N LEU A 437 5.58 25.15 0.83
CA LEU A 437 4.16 25.12 1.19
C LEU A 437 3.65 23.69 1.39
N HIS A 438 4.04 22.77 0.50
CA HIS A 438 3.67 21.37 0.61
C HIS A 438 4.20 20.75 1.90
N ASP A 439 5.51 20.88 2.16
CA ASP A 439 6.15 20.29 3.35
C ASP A 439 5.55 20.87 4.64
N ARG A 440 5.28 22.19 4.68
CA ARG A 440 4.64 22.83 5.84
C ARG A 440 3.21 22.37 6.08
N LEU A 441 2.42 22.17 5.01
CA LEU A 441 1.06 21.61 5.12
C LEU A 441 1.08 20.19 5.67
N VAL A 442 2.05 19.38 5.26
CA VAL A 442 2.20 18.00 5.76
C VAL A 442 2.60 18.00 7.23
N GLU A 443 3.53 18.86 7.65
CA GLU A 443 3.97 18.99 9.05
C GLU A 443 2.83 19.46 9.97
N MET A 444 2.07 20.47 9.56
CA MET A 444 0.99 21.03 10.37
C MET A 444 -0.25 20.16 10.48
N ALA A 445 -0.35 19.12 9.67
CA ALA A 445 -1.47 18.20 9.72
C ALA A 445 -1.63 17.56 11.12
N GLY A 446 -0.58 17.50 11.94
CA GLY A 446 -0.64 17.14 13.37
C GLY A 446 -1.42 15.84 13.64
N GLU A 447 -2.01 15.73 14.83
CA GLU A 447 -2.89 14.60 15.20
C GLU A 447 -4.39 14.89 15.01
N ASN A 448 -4.76 16.16 14.78
CA ASN A 448 -6.16 16.55 14.64
C ASN A 448 -6.71 16.17 13.26
N LEU A 449 -7.68 15.26 13.23
CA LEU A 449 -8.31 14.75 12.00
C LEU A 449 -8.83 15.86 11.07
N TRP A 450 -9.37 16.95 11.61
CA TRP A 450 -9.89 18.05 10.79
C TRP A 450 -8.77 18.89 10.17
N GLU A 451 -7.68 19.11 10.89
CA GLU A 451 -6.49 19.78 10.38
C GLU A 451 -5.80 18.92 9.31
N GLN A 452 -5.68 17.60 9.52
CA GLN A 452 -5.19 16.67 8.50
C GLN A 452 -6.02 16.73 7.22
N ARG A 453 -7.35 16.73 7.34
CA ARG A 453 -8.26 16.83 6.17
C ARG A 453 -8.11 18.16 5.45
N ALA A 454 -8.03 19.26 6.18
CA ALA A 454 -7.90 20.59 5.60
C ALA A 454 -6.53 20.79 4.91
N ALA A 455 -5.44 20.37 5.56
CA ALA A 455 -4.10 20.41 4.98
C ALA A 455 -4.04 19.63 3.65
N ARG A 456 -4.60 18.42 3.61
CA ARG A 456 -4.68 17.62 2.37
C ARG A 456 -5.46 18.32 1.26
N ARG A 457 -6.57 18.98 1.60
CA ARG A 457 -7.35 19.74 0.62
C ARG A 457 -6.56 20.91 0.04
N LEU A 458 -5.75 21.58 0.86
CA LEU A 458 -4.86 22.64 0.40
C LEU A 458 -3.74 22.11 -0.50
N VAL A 459 -3.16 20.95 -0.18
CA VAL A 459 -2.19 20.28 -1.07
C VAL A 459 -2.82 20.01 -2.44
N ILE A 460 -4.04 19.47 -2.49
CA ILE A 460 -4.76 19.24 -3.75
C ILE A 460 -4.99 20.55 -4.51
N GLN A 461 -5.34 21.63 -3.82
CA GLN A 461 -5.54 22.95 -4.42
C GLN A 461 -4.24 23.50 -5.01
N LEU A 462 -3.12 23.41 -4.29
CA LEU A 462 -1.80 23.84 -4.76
C LEU A 462 -1.34 23.05 -5.99
N GLU A 463 -1.50 21.73 -5.98
CA GLU A 463 -1.17 20.89 -7.14
C GLU A 463 -2.07 21.19 -8.36
N ALA A 464 -3.35 21.49 -8.14
CA ALA A 464 -4.23 21.96 -9.21
C ALA A 464 -3.81 23.34 -9.75
N ALA A 465 -3.40 24.26 -8.88
CA ALA A 465 -2.89 25.57 -9.27
C ALA A 465 -1.61 25.43 -10.11
N ARG A 466 -0.65 24.63 -9.66
CA ARG A 466 0.60 24.35 -10.38
C ARG A 466 0.35 23.80 -11.79
N ARG A 467 -0.55 22.81 -11.92
CA ARG A 467 -0.91 22.27 -13.25
C ARG A 467 -1.51 23.32 -14.18
N ARG A 468 -2.35 24.23 -13.67
CA ARG A 468 -2.93 25.32 -14.48
C ARG A 468 -1.87 26.29 -14.97
N ILE A 469 -0.89 26.65 -14.12
CA ILE A 469 0.24 27.50 -14.52
C ILE A 469 0.99 26.82 -15.65
N VAL A 470 1.37 25.55 -15.47
CA VAL A 470 2.16 24.81 -16.47
C VAL A 470 1.37 24.63 -17.77
N SER A 471 0.07 24.38 -17.72
CA SER A 471 -0.79 24.35 -18.92
C SER A 471 -0.75 25.69 -19.67
N GLY A 472 -0.87 26.81 -18.96
CA GLY A 472 -0.78 28.14 -19.58
C GLY A 472 0.60 28.43 -20.19
N LEU A 473 1.68 27.99 -19.54
CA LEU A 473 3.04 28.09 -20.09
C LEU A 473 3.20 27.31 -21.41
N ILE A 474 2.55 26.14 -21.50
CA ILE A 474 2.60 25.32 -22.71
C ILE A 474 1.82 25.98 -23.85
N GLU A 475 0.67 26.59 -23.56
CA GLU A 475 -0.16 27.29 -24.54
C GLU A 475 0.50 28.56 -25.10
N GLU A 476 1.38 29.21 -24.33
CA GLU A 476 2.10 30.43 -24.71
C GLU A 476 3.30 30.21 -25.65
N GLY A 477 3.88 29.02 -25.65
CA GLY A 477 5.11 28.75 -26.40
C GLY A 477 4.85 28.52 -27.89
N GLU A 478 5.47 29.31 -28.78
CA GLU A 478 5.47 29.04 -30.23
C GLU A 478 6.17 27.71 -30.57
N SER A 479 7.14 27.30 -29.74
CA SER A 479 7.79 25.99 -29.77
C SER A 479 7.88 25.44 -28.34
N ALA A 480 7.27 24.28 -28.12
CA ALA A 480 7.26 23.61 -26.82
C ALA A 480 8.64 23.06 -26.37
N GLU A 481 9.66 23.15 -27.23
CA GLU A 481 11.00 22.65 -26.92
C GLU A 481 11.89 23.69 -26.21
N ASP A 482 11.69 25.00 -26.41
CA ASP A 482 12.47 26.03 -25.72
C ASP A 482 11.85 26.43 -24.36
N THR A 483 11.80 25.44 -23.47
CA THR A 483 11.28 25.59 -22.11
C THR A 483 11.98 26.69 -21.30
N ALA A 484 13.25 26.99 -21.61
CA ALA A 484 13.99 28.05 -20.95
C ALA A 484 13.49 29.44 -21.35
N ALA A 485 13.27 29.68 -22.65
CA ALA A 485 12.69 30.93 -23.12
C ALA A 485 11.27 31.16 -22.57
N ILE A 486 10.44 30.11 -22.55
CA ILE A 486 9.08 30.16 -21.97
C ILE A 486 9.14 30.59 -20.50
N MET A 487 9.99 29.97 -19.69
CA MET A 487 10.14 30.33 -18.27
C MET A 487 10.66 31.76 -18.08
N ILE A 488 11.58 32.23 -18.93
CA ILE A 488 12.09 33.61 -18.88
C ILE A 488 10.96 34.61 -19.19
N ALA A 489 10.20 34.37 -20.26
CA ALA A 489 9.08 35.23 -20.65
C ALA A 489 8.00 35.28 -19.56
N PHE A 490 7.67 34.13 -18.96
CA PHE A 490 6.75 34.06 -17.83
C PHE A 490 7.22 34.89 -16.65
N ARG A 491 8.48 34.72 -16.22
CA ARG A 491 9.04 35.48 -15.08
C ARG A 491 9.00 36.98 -15.32
N GLN A 492 9.24 37.43 -16.56
CA GLN A 492 9.18 38.84 -16.92
C GLN A 492 7.74 39.38 -16.88
N ARG A 493 6.80 38.66 -17.49
CA ARG A 493 5.38 39.07 -17.54
C ARG A 493 4.73 39.05 -16.16
N CYS A 494 5.02 38.03 -15.36
CA CYS A 494 4.37 37.76 -14.08
C CYS A 494 5.17 38.27 -12.87
N ALA A 495 6.20 39.10 -13.08
CA ALA A 495 7.15 39.53 -12.05
C ALA A 495 6.48 40.14 -10.81
N GLU A 496 5.49 41.02 -10.99
CA GLU A 496 4.76 41.64 -9.87
C GLU A 496 3.94 40.61 -9.08
N GLY A 497 3.31 39.65 -9.77
CA GLY A 497 2.57 38.57 -9.14
C GLY A 497 3.48 37.65 -8.33
N LEU A 498 4.61 37.23 -8.91
CA LEU A 498 5.61 36.40 -8.24
C LEU A 498 6.20 37.10 -7.02
N THR A 499 6.49 38.40 -7.11
CA THR A 499 7.00 39.20 -5.98
C THR A 499 5.99 39.19 -4.82
N ARG A 500 4.70 39.42 -5.10
CA ARG A 500 3.64 39.36 -4.06
C ARG A 500 3.55 38.00 -3.39
N ILE A 501 3.69 36.92 -4.16
CA ILE A 501 3.67 35.55 -3.59
C ILE A 501 4.92 35.30 -2.73
N HIS A 502 6.11 35.71 -3.20
CA HIS A 502 7.33 35.59 -2.41
C HIS A 502 7.26 36.39 -1.11
N ASP A 503 6.80 37.64 -1.15
CA ASP A 503 6.64 38.47 0.05
C ASP A 503 5.72 37.81 1.08
N LEU A 504 4.60 37.24 0.61
CA LEU A 504 3.66 36.50 1.48
C LEU A 504 4.30 35.23 2.07
N ILE A 505 5.02 34.46 1.26
CA ILE A 505 5.69 33.24 1.73
C ILE A 505 6.82 33.58 2.71
N ASP A 506 7.58 34.64 2.48
CA ASP A 506 8.64 35.09 3.37
C ASP A 506 8.09 35.62 4.69
N GLU A 507 6.94 36.31 4.67
CA GLU A 507 6.19 36.64 5.89
C GLU A 507 5.83 35.37 6.68
N LEU A 508 5.30 34.34 6.01
CA LEU A 508 4.98 33.07 6.67
C LEU A 508 6.21 32.33 7.21
N LYS A 509 7.33 32.32 6.48
CA LYS A 509 8.61 31.75 6.92
C LYS A 509 9.19 32.49 8.13
N SER A 510 8.93 33.80 8.24
CA SER A 510 9.38 34.62 9.36
C SER A 510 8.53 34.46 10.63
N SER A 511 7.32 33.90 10.49
CA SER A 511 6.45 33.56 11.61
C SER A 511 6.93 32.30 12.31
N GLU A 512 6.98 32.30 13.65
CA GLU A 512 7.44 31.13 14.44
C GLU A 512 6.55 29.89 14.25
N ASP A 513 5.25 30.07 13.96
CA ASP A 513 4.33 28.98 13.62
C ASP A 513 3.12 29.49 12.81
N PRO A 514 3.22 29.57 11.47
CA PRO A 514 2.08 29.98 10.65
C PRO A 514 0.99 28.90 10.71
N GLY A 515 -0.08 29.14 11.48
CA GLY A 515 -1.21 28.20 11.59
C GLY A 515 -1.92 27.95 10.25
N LEU A 516 -2.79 26.94 10.20
CA LEU A 516 -3.40 26.43 8.95
C LEU A 516 -4.13 27.53 8.17
N ALA A 517 -4.76 28.47 8.86
CA ALA A 517 -5.41 29.62 8.26
C ALA A 517 -4.44 30.50 7.43
N ALA A 518 -3.20 30.66 7.88
CA ALA A 518 -2.19 31.45 7.17
C ALA A 518 -1.74 30.74 5.88
N LEU A 519 -1.57 29.41 5.93
CA LEU A 519 -1.30 28.61 4.72
C LEU A 519 -2.48 28.59 3.75
N MET A 520 -3.72 28.62 4.26
CA MET A 520 -4.91 28.78 3.41
C MET A 520 -4.87 30.09 2.62
N VAL A 521 -4.45 31.19 3.26
CA VAL A 521 -4.31 32.49 2.59
C VAL A 521 -3.28 32.42 1.47
N ALA A 522 -2.12 31.79 1.70
CA ALA A 522 -1.12 31.60 0.65
C ALA A 522 -1.62 30.73 -0.52
N ALA A 523 -2.28 29.60 -0.22
CA ALA A 523 -2.83 28.73 -1.26
C ALA A 523 -3.91 29.44 -2.10
N GLN A 524 -4.73 30.29 -1.45
CA GLN A 524 -5.73 31.10 -2.12
C GLN A 524 -5.10 32.20 -2.98
N ALA A 525 -4.10 32.93 -2.47
CA ALA A 525 -3.39 33.95 -3.21
C ALA A 525 -2.72 33.38 -4.48
N ILE A 526 -2.09 32.21 -4.38
CA ILE A 526 -1.53 31.50 -5.54
C ILE A 526 -2.64 31.15 -6.53
N SER A 527 -3.76 30.61 -6.05
CA SER A 527 -4.89 30.23 -6.91
C SER A 527 -5.47 31.43 -7.67
N GLU A 528 -5.54 32.61 -7.04
CA GLU A 528 -6.00 33.86 -7.66
C GLU A 528 -5.00 34.38 -8.69
N GLN A 529 -3.69 34.36 -8.38
CA GLN A 529 -2.66 34.74 -9.35
C GLN A 529 -2.67 33.82 -10.57
N CYS A 530 -2.97 32.53 -10.43
CA CYS A 530 -3.10 31.61 -11.56
C CYS A 530 -4.16 32.04 -12.58
N GLU A 531 -5.22 32.73 -12.16
CA GLU A 531 -6.23 33.24 -13.10
C GLU A 531 -5.69 34.43 -13.90
N VAL A 532 -4.84 35.25 -13.28
CA VAL A 532 -4.19 36.42 -13.89
C VAL A 532 -3.03 36.01 -14.80
N TRP A 533 -2.32 34.93 -14.46
CA TRP A 533 -1.16 34.45 -15.21
C TRP A 533 -1.50 33.70 -16.50
N ARG A 534 -2.80 33.53 -16.82
CA ARG A 534 -3.20 32.98 -18.10
C ARG A 534 -2.86 33.94 -19.24
N PRO A 535 -2.41 33.43 -20.40
CA PRO A 535 -2.26 34.27 -21.57
C PRO A 535 -3.60 34.93 -21.94
N GLU A 536 -3.56 36.21 -22.32
CA GLU A 536 -4.70 36.82 -23.00
C GLU A 536 -4.85 36.13 -24.37
N SER A 537 -6.00 35.50 -24.59
CA SER A 537 -6.34 34.74 -25.79
C SER A 537 -6.36 35.56 -27.07
#